data_AF-A0A2D4SP99-F1
#
_entry.id   AF-A0A2D4SP99-F1
#
_cell.length_a   1.000
_cell.length_b   1.000
_cell.length_c   1.000
_cell.angle_alpha   90.00
_cell.angle_beta   90.00
_cell.angle_gamma   90.00
#
_symmetry.space_group_name_H-M   'P 1'
#
loop_
_entity.id
_entity.type
_entity.pdbx_description
1 polymer ?
#
loop_
_entity_poly.entity_id
_entity_poly.type
_entity_poly.pdbx_seq_one_letter_code
_entity_poly.pdbx_strand_id
1 'polypeptide(L)'
;MVRSLFTTLLLISCAGDISVIDKSNSTEDCESSVWYLDFDGDGFGGQDAIAACDAPEGYVDNNQDCSDDNAQIHPQAVELCNNLDDDCDEQIDEDAESLTWYLDADGDGFGDPNQAIQSCDTPESFVLNSEDCNDTDGLINPQAVELCNSLDDDCDNEIDEGTDLLTWYEDSDGDLYGNPDSTMDSCDQPSGYVENFDDCDDGNASFTDNCTPAVIVTETTCSSSPYTATGPGTTQPELHLFSAYEPANSTINVHIERNTQMVVVLSSYEPVHWVVTVDPGATVNEILLNGYHSQTLSAPSSIPYQIRSYDQTSTNFGASCGYSLPYNGGGCDTNQLLAGIGFHTGLDWTSFTGCYTASEFLLP
;
A
#
# COMPACT_ATOMS: atom_id res chain seq x y z
N MET A 1 82.17 28.07 52.37
CA MET A 1 82.98 29.15 52.99
C MET A 1 83.62 29.95 51.84
N VAL A 2 83.25 31.24 51.72
CA VAL A 2 84.00 32.36 51.07
C VAL A 2 84.24 32.28 49.54
N ARG A 3 83.40 32.99 48.74
CA ARG A 3 83.66 34.28 48.01
C ARG A 3 84.71 34.20 46.89
N SER A 4 84.30 34.39 45.63
CA SER A 4 84.34 35.65 44.85
C SER A 4 85.76 36.03 44.37
N LEU A 5 85.94 36.21 43.06
CA LEU A 5 86.18 37.55 42.48
C LEU A 5 86.31 37.46 40.95
N PHE A 6 85.51 38.28 40.26
CA PHE A 6 85.77 38.76 38.91
C PHE A 6 87.15 39.43 38.85
N THR A 7 87.88 39.24 37.75
CA THR A 7 88.90 40.20 37.33
C THR A 7 88.89 40.31 35.81
N THR A 8 88.22 41.34 35.33
CA THR A 8 88.38 41.87 33.98
C THR A 8 89.65 42.73 33.97
N LEU A 9 90.59 42.48 33.05
CA LEU A 9 91.62 43.45 32.69
C LEU A 9 91.98 43.40 31.21
N LEU A 10 91.29 44.28 30.46
CA LEU A 10 91.79 45.28 29.52
C LEU A 10 92.88 44.92 28.47
N LEU A 11 92.39 44.82 27.22
CA LEU A 11 92.87 45.39 25.94
C LEU A 11 94.39 45.41 25.62
N ILE A 12 94.75 44.60 24.61
CA ILE A 12 95.78 44.90 23.59
C ILE A 12 95.16 44.48 22.24
N SER A 13 94.62 45.44 21.48
CA SER A 13 95.21 46.03 20.28
C SER A 13 95.28 45.10 19.06
N CYS A 14 94.23 45.25 18.23
CA CYS A 14 94.07 45.03 16.79
C CYS A 14 95.26 44.47 15.99
N ALA A 15 95.03 43.34 15.29
CA ALA A 15 94.78 43.33 13.84
C ALA A 15 94.56 41.89 13.36
N GLY A 16 93.33 41.57 12.98
CA GLY A 16 92.93 40.27 12.44
C GLY A 16 91.45 40.07 12.69
N ASP A 17 90.63 40.40 11.69
CA ASP A 17 89.19 40.14 11.70
C ASP A 17 88.97 38.62 11.73
N ILE A 18 88.95 38.06 12.93
CA ILE A 18 88.23 36.84 13.25
C ILE A 18 86.89 37.33 13.77
N SER A 19 85.89 37.33 12.91
CA SER A 19 84.50 37.30 13.35
C SER A 19 84.30 35.96 14.05
N VAL A 20 84.51 35.95 15.36
CA VAL A 20 83.93 34.94 16.24
C VAL A 20 82.43 35.10 16.06
N ILE A 21 81.83 34.21 15.27
CA ILE A 21 80.39 33.99 15.29
C ILE A 21 80.09 33.54 16.71
N ASP A 22 79.50 34.45 17.49
CA ASP A 22 79.02 34.15 18.82
C ASP A 22 77.94 33.07 18.68
N LYS A 23 78.26 31.88 19.19
CA LYS A 23 77.39 30.70 19.16
C LYS A 23 76.45 30.74 20.36
N SER A 24 75.78 31.87 20.57
CA SER A 24 74.76 32.04 21.61
C SER A 24 73.65 33.00 21.20
N ASN A 25 72.87 32.65 20.18
CA ASN A 25 71.42 32.85 20.21
C ASN A 25 70.75 32.08 19.05
N SER A 26 70.21 30.90 19.32
CA SER A 26 69.35 30.20 18.36
C SER A 26 68.25 29.42 19.07
N THR A 27 67.60 30.06 20.04
CA THR A 27 66.22 29.72 20.35
C THR A 27 65.40 30.86 19.78
N GLU A 28 64.86 30.63 18.59
CA GLU A 28 63.74 31.43 18.09
C GLU A 28 62.69 31.45 19.20
N ASP A 29 62.48 32.63 19.75
CA ASP A 29 61.39 32.95 20.64
C ASP A 29 60.15 33.03 19.75
N CYS A 30 59.64 31.86 19.34
CA CYS A 30 58.35 31.78 18.69
C CYS A 30 57.30 31.80 19.80
N GLU A 31 56.37 32.74 19.73
CA GLU A 31 55.17 32.66 20.56
C GLU A 31 54.36 31.46 20.04
N SER A 32 54.27 30.39 20.82
CA SER A 32 53.56 29.18 20.43
C SER A 32 52.05 29.40 20.46
N SER A 33 51.38 29.11 19.35
CA SER A 33 49.92 29.05 19.27
C SER A 33 49.42 27.63 19.60
N VAL A 34 48.16 27.53 20.01
CA VAL A 34 47.45 26.24 20.12
C VAL A 34 46.81 25.94 18.78
N TRP A 35 46.99 24.71 18.31
CA TRP A 35 46.44 24.17 17.07
C TRP A 35 45.62 22.94 17.40
N TYR A 36 44.44 22.79 16.81
CA TYR A 36 43.46 21.73 17.08
C TYR A 36 43.43 20.76 15.90
N LEU A 37 43.35 19.46 16.17
CA LEU A 37 43.30 18.41 15.16
C LEU A 37 42.01 18.58 14.35
N ASP A 38 42.14 18.51 13.03
CA ASP A 38 41.05 18.47 12.05
C ASP A 38 41.10 17.06 11.44
N PHE A 39 40.40 16.12 12.09
CA PHE A 39 40.55 14.69 11.79
C PHE A 39 39.76 14.25 10.56
N ASP A 40 38.63 14.89 10.28
CA ASP A 40 37.78 14.58 9.13
C ASP A 40 38.01 15.50 7.91
N GLY A 41 38.74 16.61 8.09
CA GLY A 41 39.24 17.46 7.01
C GLY A 41 38.27 18.52 6.54
N ASP A 42 37.34 18.98 7.36
CA ASP A 42 36.38 20.04 7.02
C ASP A 42 36.88 21.48 7.28
N GLY A 43 38.02 21.60 7.98
CA GLY A 43 38.65 22.88 8.31
C GLY A 43 38.28 23.42 9.70
N PHE A 44 37.55 22.67 10.51
CA PHE A 44 37.26 22.93 11.91
C PHE A 44 38.00 21.92 12.80
N GLY A 45 38.42 22.40 13.98
CA GLY A 45 39.23 21.61 14.87
C GLY A 45 38.43 21.09 16.05
N GLY A 46 38.67 19.84 16.43
CA GLY A 46 38.10 19.20 17.61
C GLY A 46 38.88 19.48 18.91
N GLN A 47 38.65 18.63 19.93
CA GLN A 47 39.20 18.84 21.28
C GLN A 47 40.71 18.53 21.40
N ASP A 48 41.27 17.73 20.48
CA ASP A 48 42.66 17.31 20.52
C ASP A 48 43.58 18.42 20.02
N ALA A 49 44.46 18.94 20.88
CA ALA A 49 45.27 20.14 20.56
C ALA A 49 46.76 19.99 20.87
N ILE A 50 47.60 20.66 20.08
CA ILE A 50 49.06 20.77 20.29
C ILE A 50 49.54 22.21 20.23
N ALA A 51 50.63 22.52 20.94
CA ALA A 51 51.26 23.84 20.89
C ALA A 51 52.45 23.83 19.92
N ALA A 52 52.44 24.73 18.93
CA ALA A 52 53.49 24.84 17.92
C ALA A 52 53.65 26.30 17.42
N CYS A 53 54.82 26.63 16.87
CA CYS A 53 55.08 27.94 16.29
C CYS A 53 54.24 28.20 15.03
N ASP A 54 54.08 27.16 14.20
CA ASP A 54 53.37 27.16 12.92
C ASP A 54 52.37 26.00 12.90
N ALA A 55 51.35 26.10 12.03
CA ALA A 55 50.32 25.08 11.83
C ALA A 55 50.94 23.73 11.44
N PRO A 56 50.77 22.68 12.27
CA PRO A 56 51.07 21.31 11.87
C PRO A 56 50.12 20.83 10.77
N GLU A 57 50.55 19.85 9.98
CA GLU A 57 49.68 19.22 8.96
C GLU A 57 48.51 18.49 9.65
N GLY A 58 47.28 18.75 9.20
CA GLY A 58 46.05 18.21 9.79
C GLY A 58 45.58 18.94 11.05
N TYR A 59 46.06 20.16 11.32
CA TYR A 59 45.60 20.97 12.44
C TYR A 59 45.19 22.39 12.00
N VAL A 60 44.16 22.93 12.65
CA VAL A 60 43.60 24.27 12.41
C VAL A 60 43.66 25.16 13.68
N ASP A 61 43.41 26.46 13.54
CA ASP A 61 43.54 27.45 14.62
C ASP A 61 42.24 27.69 15.41
N ASN A 62 41.21 26.87 15.19
CA ASN A 62 39.90 26.95 15.84
C ASN A 62 39.55 25.62 16.54
N ASN A 63 38.72 25.69 17.58
CA ASN A 63 38.17 24.54 18.31
C ASN A 63 36.66 24.63 18.32
N GLN A 64 36.08 24.59 17.12
CA GLN A 64 34.66 24.85 16.92
C GLN A 64 33.92 23.63 16.38
N ASP A 65 34.64 22.53 16.12
CA ASP A 65 34.04 21.30 15.63
C ASP A 65 33.44 20.51 16.81
N CYS A 66 32.13 20.25 16.73
CA CYS A 66 31.41 19.43 17.68
C CYS A 66 31.51 17.92 17.37
N SER A 67 31.95 17.54 16.16
CA SER A 67 32.07 16.16 15.67
C SER A 67 33.29 15.95 14.75
N ASP A 68 34.48 15.88 15.36
CA ASP A 68 35.81 15.63 14.75
C ASP A 68 35.97 14.23 14.08
N ASP A 69 34.88 13.55 13.72
CA ASP A 69 34.87 12.34 12.90
C ASP A 69 33.85 12.38 11.76
N ASN A 70 33.17 13.52 11.56
CA ASN A 70 32.16 13.72 10.53
C ASN A 70 32.22 15.13 9.92
N ALA A 71 32.88 15.23 8.77
CA ALA A 71 33.09 16.46 7.99
C ALA A 71 31.80 17.16 7.47
N GLN A 72 30.61 16.70 7.87
CA GLN A 72 29.33 17.34 7.59
C GLN A 72 28.73 18.01 8.82
N ILE A 73 29.35 17.88 9.99
CA ILE A 73 28.89 18.47 11.25
C ILE A 73 29.95 19.47 11.70
N HIS A 74 29.70 20.76 11.47
CA HIS A 74 30.63 21.84 11.77
C HIS A 74 29.92 23.21 11.73
N PRO A 75 30.49 24.29 12.30
CA PRO A 75 29.91 25.65 12.37
C PRO A 75 29.39 26.35 11.10
N GLN A 76 29.51 25.72 9.94
CA GLN A 76 29.08 26.23 8.64
C GLN A 76 28.32 25.18 7.84
N ALA A 77 27.95 24.06 8.46
CA ALA A 77 27.10 23.06 7.86
C ALA A 77 25.69 23.65 7.66
N VAL A 78 24.91 22.98 6.83
CA VAL A 78 23.48 23.29 6.68
C VAL A 78 22.74 22.29 7.54
N GLU A 79 21.88 22.79 8.42
CA GLU A 79 20.96 21.96 9.21
C GLU A 79 20.14 21.03 8.31
N LEU A 80 20.23 19.74 8.56
CA LEU A 80 19.39 18.72 7.94
C LEU A 80 18.47 18.16 9.02
N CYS A 81 17.19 17.91 8.72
CA CYS A 81 16.27 17.25 9.65
C CYS A 81 16.72 15.79 9.94
N ASN A 82 17.72 15.61 10.79
CA ASN A 82 18.40 14.35 11.07
C ASN A 82 18.56 14.11 12.59
N ASN A 83 18.01 15.01 13.42
CA ASN A 83 18.11 15.01 14.89
C ASN A 83 19.55 15.18 15.42
N LEU A 84 20.42 15.83 14.64
CA LEU A 84 21.76 16.25 15.02
C LEU A 84 21.83 17.77 14.95
N ASP A 85 22.78 18.31 15.71
CA ASP A 85 23.22 19.70 15.61
C ASP A 85 24.32 19.68 14.53
N ASP A 86 23.94 19.91 13.26
CA ASP A 86 24.88 19.82 12.14
C ASP A 86 25.78 21.06 12.13
N ASP A 87 25.28 22.24 12.55
CA ASP A 87 26.00 23.50 12.54
C ASP A 87 26.67 23.89 13.86
N CYS A 88 26.69 22.99 14.85
CA CYS A 88 27.34 23.14 16.15
C CYS A 88 26.92 24.41 16.93
N ASP A 89 25.68 24.88 16.79
CA ASP A 89 25.17 26.07 17.49
C ASP A 89 24.43 25.77 18.81
N GLU A 90 24.39 24.49 19.22
CA GLU A 90 23.66 23.92 20.37
C GLU A 90 22.13 23.85 20.20
N GLN A 91 21.60 24.15 19.02
CA GLN A 91 20.24 23.87 18.61
C GLN A 91 20.22 22.64 17.69
N ILE A 92 19.04 22.09 17.46
CA ILE A 92 18.88 20.88 16.65
C ILE A 92 17.80 21.21 15.63
N ASP A 93 18.14 21.09 14.35
CA ASP A 93 17.25 21.25 13.19
C ASP A 93 16.54 22.62 13.11
N GLU A 94 17.05 23.70 13.71
CA GLU A 94 16.35 24.99 13.86
C GLU A 94 16.24 25.82 12.58
N ASP A 95 17.16 25.61 11.63
CA ASP A 95 17.14 26.20 10.29
C ASP A 95 17.01 25.13 9.18
N ALA A 96 16.70 23.88 9.56
CA ALA A 96 16.45 22.81 8.59
C ALA A 96 15.21 23.11 7.74
N GLU A 97 15.25 22.76 6.46
CA GLU A 97 14.09 22.91 5.57
C GLU A 97 12.93 22.02 6.04
N SER A 98 11.98 22.59 6.79
CA SER A 98 10.80 21.89 7.28
C SER A 98 9.93 21.38 6.12
N LEU A 99 9.48 20.13 6.19
CA LEU A 99 8.52 19.57 5.25
C LEU A 99 7.10 19.96 5.65
N THR A 100 6.24 20.14 4.67
CA THR A 100 4.79 20.27 4.89
C THR A 100 4.18 18.87 4.93
N TRP A 101 3.52 18.56 6.03
CA TRP A 101 2.81 17.31 6.27
C TRP A 101 1.31 17.60 6.33
N TYR A 102 0.49 16.69 5.81
CA TYR A 102 -0.97 16.79 5.74
C TYR A 102 -1.61 15.69 6.58
N LEU A 103 -2.67 16.01 7.32
CA LEU A 103 -3.36 15.05 8.19
C LEU A 103 -3.94 13.91 7.34
N ASP A 104 -3.73 12.68 7.81
CA ASP A 104 -4.34 11.44 7.29
C ASP A 104 -5.16 10.86 8.45
N ALA A 105 -6.42 11.29 8.54
CA ALA A 105 -7.29 11.05 9.70
C ALA A 105 -8.04 9.71 9.63
N ASP A 106 -8.24 9.14 8.44
CA ASP A 106 -8.83 7.80 8.27
C ASP A 106 -7.79 6.69 8.05
N GLY A 107 -6.54 7.04 7.76
CA GLY A 107 -5.39 6.12 7.71
C GLY A 107 -5.23 5.40 6.38
N ASP A 108 -5.72 5.97 5.27
CA ASP A 108 -5.61 5.39 3.93
C ASP A 108 -4.30 5.74 3.20
N GLY A 109 -3.54 6.70 3.75
CA GLY A 109 -2.26 7.14 3.23
C GLY A 109 -2.32 8.41 2.35
N PHE A 110 -3.49 9.04 2.22
CA PHE A 110 -3.68 10.32 1.57
C PHE A 110 -3.95 11.42 2.59
N GLY A 111 -3.54 12.65 2.27
CA GLY A 111 -3.57 13.76 3.23
C GLY A 111 -4.54 14.87 2.86
N ASP A 112 -5.23 15.45 3.85
CA ASP A 112 -6.16 16.58 3.67
C ASP A 112 -5.41 17.87 3.27
N PRO A 113 -5.63 18.43 2.06
CA PRO A 113 -5.02 19.68 1.64
C PRO A 113 -5.37 20.89 2.51
N ASN A 114 -6.41 20.81 3.34
CA ASN A 114 -6.85 21.87 4.25
C ASN A 114 -6.25 21.76 5.65
N GLN A 115 -5.59 20.64 6.00
CA GLN A 115 -5.01 20.41 7.32
C GLN A 115 -3.52 20.06 7.22
N ALA A 116 -2.70 21.10 7.13
CA ALA A 116 -1.25 20.97 7.02
C ALA A 116 -0.49 21.52 8.24
N ILE A 117 0.63 20.89 8.57
CA ILE A 117 1.62 21.36 9.54
C ILE A 117 3.04 21.31 8.94
N GLN A 118 3.93 22.14 9.46
CA GLN A 118 5.35 22.09 9.11
C GLN A 118 6.11 21.37 10.21
N SER A 119 6.90 20.37 9.85
CA SER A 119 7.70 19.57 10.78
C SER A 119 8.90 18.94 10.08
N CYS A 120 9.99 18.77 10.82
CA CYS A 120 11.15 18.00 10.38
C CYS A 120 10.87 16.49 10.41
N ASP A 121 10.35 16.00 11.54
CA ASP A 121 9.95 14.61 11.69
C ASP A 121 8.52 14.38 11.19
N THR A 122 8.24 13.16 10.72
CA THR A 122 6.89 12.70 10.40
C THR A 122 5.99 12.78 11.63
N PRO A 123 4.99 13.67 11.65
CA PRO A 123 4.02 13.74 12.73
C PRO A 123 3.13 12.48 12.72
N GLU A 124 2.65 12.07 13.90
CA GLU A 124 1.71 10.95 14.00
C GLU A 124 0.41 11.28 13.26
N SER A 125 -0.03 10.37 12.38
CA SER A 125 -1.22 10.54 11.52
C SER A 125 -1.10 11.63 10.45
N PHE A 126 0.11 11.89 9.94
CA PHE A 126 0.30 12.79 8.80
C PHE A 126 1.12 12.13 7.67
N VAL A 127 0.85 12.55 6.43
CA VAL A 127 1.53 12.12 5.20
C VAL A 127 2.07 13.31 4.41
N LEU A 128 2.88 13.05 3.36
CA LEU A 128 3.51 14.12 2.56
C LEU A 128 2.65 14.62 1.39
N ASN A 129 1.67 13.83 0.95
CA ASN A 129 0.77 14.22 -0.12
C ASN A 129 -0.43 14.99 0.44
N SER A 130 -1.11 15.75 -0.41
CA SER A 130 -2.27 16.56 -0.06
C SER A 130 -3.45 16.23 -0.98
N GLU A 131 -3.59 14.96 -1.32
CA GLU A 131 -4.39 14.51 -2.45
C GLU A 131 -5.77 13.98 -2.02
N ASP A 132 -6.06 13.97 -0.71
CA ASP A 132 -7.32 13.47 -0.17
C ASP A 132 -8.44 14.51 -0.29
N CYS A 133 -9.54 14.15 -0.96
CA CYS A 133 -10.74 14.98 -1.04
C CYS A 133 -11.73 14.74 0.11
N ASN A 134 -11.60 13.64 0.87
CA ASN A 134 -12.38 13.31 2.05
C ASN A 134 -11.58 12.50 3.11
N ASP A 135 -10.81 13.23 3.91
CA ASP A 135 -9.99 12.77 5.06
C ASP A 135 -10.80 12.23 6.26
N THR A 136 -12.03 11.79 6.04
CA THR A 136 -12.83 11.10 7.06
C THR A 136 -13.36 9.75 6.59
N ASP A 137 -13.07 9.37 5.35
CA ASP A 137 -13.54 8.15 4.70
C ASP A 137 -12.48 7.58 3.75
N GLY A 138 -11.69 6.62 4.23
CA GLY A 138 -10.57 6.04 3.49
C GLY A 138 -10.95 5.17 2.29
N LEU A 139 -12.21 5.23 1.85
CA LEU A 139 -12.69 4.72 0.56
C LEU A 139 -12.77 5.80 -0.51
N ILE A 140 -12.54 7.07 -0.17
CA ILE A 140 -12.62 8.24 -1.06
C ILE A 140 -11.25 8.90 -1.10
N ASN A 141 -10.46 8.55 -2.11
CA ASN A 141 -9.07 9.01 -2.28
C ASN A 141 -8.60 8.78 -3.73
N PRO A 142 -7.46 9.35 -4.17
CA PRO A 142 -6.92 9.23 -5.54
C PRO A 142 -6.70 7.82 -6.12
N GLN A 143 -6.80 6.78 -5.29
CA GLN A 143 -6.66 5.38 -5.69
C GLN A 143 -7.93 4.56 -5.47
N ALA A 144 -9.01 5.20 -5.03
CA ALA A 144 -10.30 4.57 -4.92
C ALA A 144 -10.80 4.12 -6.30
N VAL A 145 -11.67 3.11 -6.27
CA VAL A 145 -12.42 2.70 -7.45
C VAL A 145 -13.74 3.44 -7.41
N GLU A 146 -14.05 4.14 -8.48
CA GLU A 146 -15.33 4.79 -8.69
C GLU A 146 -16.50 3.82 -8.52
N LEU A 147 -17.51 4.23 -7.76
CA LEU A 147 -18.77 3.53 -7.58
C LEU A 147 -19.90 4.45 -8.05
N CYS A 148 -20.98 3.90 -8.63
CA CYS A 148 -22.19 4.68 -8.93
C CYS A 148 -22.93 5.09 -7.62
N ASN A 149 -22.38 6.04 -6.87
CA ASN A 149 -22.87 6.49 -5.57
C ASN A 149 -23.09 8.03 -5.50
N SER A 150 -22.88 8.73 -6.63
CA SER A 150 -22.96 10.19 -6.76
C SER A 150 -21.91 10.96 -5.95
N LEU A 151 -20.80 10.31 -5.62
CA LEU A 151 -19.59 10.89 -5.05
C LEU A 151 -18.47 10.79 -6.09
N ASP A 152 -17.47 11.63 -5.89
CA ASP A 152 -16.18 11.56 -6.58
C ASP A 152 -15.30 10.72 -5.64
N ASP A 153 -15.24 9.42 -5.88
CA ASP A 153 -14.55 8.48 -4.98
C ASP A 153 -13.03 8.58 -5.23
N ASP A 154 -12.60 8.79 -6.47
CA ASP A 154 -11.19 8.84 -6.87
C ASP A 154 -10.56 10.24 -6.87
N CYS A 155 -11.29 11.25 -6.40
CA CYS A 155 -10.85 12.64 -6.24
C CYS A 155 -10.34 13.30 -7.54
N ASP A 156 -10.79 12.85 -8.73
CA ASP A 156 -10.38 13.42 -10.01
C ASP A 156 -11.25 14.62 -10.48
N ASN A 157 -12.31 14.95 -9.74
CA ASN A 157 -13.35 15.96 -10.01
C ASN A 157 -14.38 15.59 -11.08
N GLU A 158 -14.40 14.36 -11.55
CA GLU A 158 -15.53 13.74 -12.19
C GLU A 158 -16.37 12.98 -11.13
N ILE A 159 -17.56 12.49 -11.52
CA ILE A 159 -18.45 11.80 -10.58
C ILE A 159 -18.96 10.56 -11.32
N ASP A 160 -18.77 9.39 -10.71
CA ASP A 160 -19.21 8.09 -11.20
C ASP A 160 -18.63 7.70 -12.59
N GLU A 161 -17.47 8.24 -12.98
CA GLU A 161 -16.76 7.90 -14.21
C GLU A 161 -15.99 6.59 -14.10
N GLY A 162 -15.65 5.96 -15.22
CA GLY A 162 -14.86 4.71 -15.19
C GLY A 162 -15.51 3.52 -14.47
N THR A 163 -16.71 3.69 -13.89
CA THR A 163 -17.52 2.67 -13.23
C THR A 163 -17.87 1.54 -14.20
N ASP A 164 -17.99 0.32 -13.68
CA ASP A 164 -18.72 -0.76 -14.37
C ASP A 164 -20.20 -0.34 -14.44
N LEU A 165 -20.53 0.43 -15.48
CA LEU A 165 -21.88 0.90 -15.75
C LEU A 165 -22.85 -0.29 -15.77
N LEU A 166 -24.02 -0.13 -15.15
CA LEU A 166 -25.07 -1.14 -15.25
C LEU A 166 -25.57 -1.19 -16.70
N THR A 167 -25.61 -2.39 -17.27
CA THR A 167 -26.25 -2.60 -18.58
C THR A 167 -27.76 -2.67 -18.41
N TRP A 168 -28.45 -1.69 -18.97
CA TRP A 168 -29.91 -1.62 -19.03
C TRP A 168 -30.41 -2.10 -20.39
N TYR A 169 -31.60 -2.69 -20.43
CA TYR A 169 -32.20 -3.30 -21.62
C TYR A 169 -33.48 -2.55 -22.00
N GLU A 170 -33.65 -2.18 -23.28
CA GLU A 170 -34.81 -1.42 -23.75
C GLU A 170 -36.11 -2.21 -23.51
N ASP A 171 -37.15 -1.54 -22.97
CA ASP A 171 -38.51 -2.07 -22.76
C ASP A 171 -39.46 -1.31 -23.72
N SER A 172 -39.55 -1.78 -24.97
CA SER A 172 -40.25 -1.03 -26.01
C SER A 172 -41.78 -1.12 -25.90
N ASP A 173 -42.30 -2.18 -25.29
CA ASP A 173 -43.75 -2.42 -25.21
C ASP A 173 -44.35 -2.20 -23.80
N GLY A 174 -43.50 -1.94 -22.81
CA GLY A 174 -43.86 -1.44 -21.49
C GLY A 174 -44.31 -2.54 -20.53
N ASP A 175 -43.85 -3.77 -20.72
CA ASP A 175 -44.20 -4.91 -19.88
C ASP A 175 -43.17 -5.20 -18.76
N LEU A 176 -42.12 -4.38 -18.69
CA LEU A 176 -41.00 -4.42 -17.73
C LEU A 176 -39.99 -5.54 -17.96
N TYR A 177 -40.00 -6.18 -19.13
CA TYR A 177 -38.95 -7.08 -19.57
C TYR A 177 -38.11 -6.44 -20.66
N GLY A 178 -36.79 -6.63 -20.59
CA GLY A 178 -35.87 -5.91 -21.44
C GLY A 178 -35.34 -6.74 -22.60
N ASN A 179 -35.10 -6.08 -23.73
CA ASN A 179 -34.57 -6.68 -24.94
C ASN A 179 -33.05 -6.94 -24.85
N PRO A 180 -32.57 -8.20 -24.89
CA PRO A 180 -31.14 -8.54 -24.80
C PRO A 180 -30.29 -7.99 -25.97
N ASP A 181 -30.91 -7.66 -27.10
CA ASP A 181 -30.23 -7.14 -28.29
C ASP A 181 -30.18 -5.58 -28.31
N SER A 182 -30.85 -4.90 -27.37
CA SER A 182 -30.90 -3.43 -27.27
C SER A 182 -30.52 -2.97 -25.86
N THR A 183 -29.25 -2.60 -25.70
CA THR A 183 -28.68 -2.25 -24.39
C THR A 183 -28.16 -0.81 -24.32
N MET A 184 -28.13 -0.28 -23.10
CA MET A 184 -27.50 0.99 -22.75
C MET A 184 -26.82 0.88 -21.39
N ASP A 185 -25.55 1.27 -21.33
CA ASP A 185 -24.79 1.30 -20.09
C ASP A 185 -24.98 2.65 -19.37
N SER A 186 -25.37 2.65 -18.10
CA SER A 186 -25.64 3.86 -17.31
C SER A 186 -25.66 3.56 -15.80
N CYS A 187 -25.25 4.50 -14.94
CA CYS A 187 -25.38 4.35 -13.48
C CYS A 187 -26.84 4.36 -13.01
N ASP A 188 -27.66 5.26 -13.57
CA ASP A 188 -29.10 5.34 -13.31
C ASP A 188 -29.90 4.68 -14.43
N GLN A 189 -31.08 4.14 -14.10
CA GLN A 189 -32.05 3.58 -15.05
C GLN A 189 -32.43 4.61 -16.13
N PRO A 190 -32.05 4.41 -17.41
CA PRO A 190 -32.51 5.24 -18.49
C PRO A 190 -34.03 5.11 -18.69
N SER A 191 -34.69 6.19 -19.07
CA SER A 191 -36.14 6.15 -19.36
C SER A 191 -36.42 5.17 -20.51
N GLY A 192 -37.26 4.17 -20.26
CA GLY A 192 -37.62 3.15 -21.25
C GLY A 192 -36.69 1.94 -21.29
N TYR A 193 -35.84 1.77 -20.27
CA TYR A 193 -34.98 0.59 -20.12
C TYR A 193 -35.21 -0.06 -18.74
N VAL A 194 -34.91 -1.36 -18.59
CA VAL A 194 -35.04 -2.17 -17.36
C VAL A 194 -33.76 -3.00 -17.12
N GLU A 195 -33.62 -3.58 -15.94
CA GLU A 195 -32.39 -4.32 -15.53
C GLU A 195 -32.33 -5.77 -16.06
N ASN A 196 -33.47 -6.36 -16.42
CA ASN A 196 -33.55 -7.74 -16.89
C ASN A 196 -33.53 -7.80 -18.43
N PHE A 197 -33.19 -8.98 -18.97
CA PHE A 197 -33.04 -9.23 -20.40
C PHE A 197 -33.99 -10.32 -20.93
N ASP A 198 -35.15 -10.49 -20.28
CA ASP A 198 -36.02 -11.64 -20.49
C ASP A 198 -37.06 -11.44 -21.63
N ASP A 199 -36.89 -10.44 -22.50
CA ASP A 199 -37.80 -10.19 -23.63
C ASP A 199 -37.16 -10.38 -25.02
N CYS A 200 -37.41 -11.54 -25.63
CA CYS A 200 -36.99 -11.86 -26.99
C CYS A 200 -38.02 -11.43 -28.09
N ASP A 201 -39.19 -10.89 -27.75
CA ASP A 201 -40.22 -10.40 -28.68
C ASP A 201 -40.78 -9.03 -28.24
N ASP A 202 -39.90 -8.02 -28.28
CA ASP A 202 -40.04 -6.60 -27.88
C ASP A 202 -41.13 -5.79 -28.66
N GLY A 203 -42.04 -6.49 -29.34
CA GLY A 203 -43.23 -5.93 -29.96
C GLY A 203 -44.53 -6.51 -29.41
N ASN A 204 -44.48 -7.30 -28.33
CA ASN A 204 -45.59 -8.12 -27.85
C ASN A 204 -45.59 -8.36 -26.33
N ALA A 205 -46.19 -7.39 -25.61
CA ALA A 205 -46.37 -7.32 -24.15
C ALA A 205 -47.15 -8.46 -23.46
N SER A 206 -47.32 -9.61 -24.12
CA SER A 206 -48.00 -10.80 -23.61
C SER A 206 -47.12 -12.05 -23.64
N PHE A 207 -45.84 -11.93 -24.01
CA PHE A 207 -44.96 -13.07 -24.29
C PHE A 207 -43.60 -12.96 -23.58
N THR A 208 -43.56 -13.33 -22.30
CA THR A 208 -42.31 -13.44 -21.51
C THR A 208 -41.63 -14.78 -21.84
N ASP A 209 -40.75 -14.84 -22.84
CA ASP A 209 -40.02 -16.06 -23.17
C ASP A 209 -38.64 -16.03 -22.50
N ASN A 210 -38.38 -16.95 -21.56
CA ASN A 210 -37.07 -17.13 -20.96
C ASN A 210 -36.09 -17.54 -22.08
N CYS A 211 -35.24 -16.62 -22.53
CA CYS A 211 -34.41 -16.71 -23.74
C CYS A 211 -33.28 -17.76 -23.68
N THR A 212 -33.43 -18.82 -22.87
CA THR A 212 -32.49 -19.95 -22.82
C THR A 212 -32.97 -21.11 -23.71
N PRO A 213 -32.11 -21.71 -24.55
CA PRO A 213 -32.43 -22.99 -25.18
C PRO A 213 -32.53 -24.05 -24.08
N ALA A 214 -33.70 -24.66 -23.93
CA ALA A 214 -34.06 -25.73 -23.00
C ALA A 214 -32.84 -26.41 -22.31
N VAL A 215 -32.43 -25.87 -21.16
CA VAL A 215 -31.39 -26.43 -20.31
C VAL A 215 -32.02 -27.56 -19.48
N ILE A 216 -31.40 -28.73 -19.53
CA ILE A 216 -31.72 -29.81 -18.60
C ILE A 216 -31.35 -29.33 -17.20
N VAL A 217 -32.37 -29.12 -16.37
CA VAL A 217 -32.24 -28.88 -14.95
C VAL A 217 -31.56 -30.09 -14.29
N THR A 218 -30.38 -29.87 -13.70
CA THR A 218 -29.97 -30.54 -12.45
C THR A 218 -29.44 -29.44 -11.52
N GLU A 219 -30.01 -29.38 -10.33
CA GLU A 219 -30.36 -28.15 -9.61
C GLU A 219 -29.22 -27.59 -8.75
N THR A 220 -28.96 -26.29 -8.81
CA THR A 220 -28.43 -25.58 -7.63
C THR A 220 -29.47 -25.73 -6.52
N THR A 221 -29.23 -26.65 -5.58
CA THR A 221 -30.18 -26.93 -4.50
C THR A 221 -29.93 -25.96 -3.35
N CYS A 222 -30.69 -24.87 -3.42
CA CYS A 222 -30.69 -23.80 -2.44
C CYS A 222 -32.02 -23.81 -1.65
N SER A 223 -31.97 -23.60 -0.32
CA SER A 223 -33.18 -23.47 0.50
C SER A 223 -33.95 -22.17 0.20
N SER A 224 -33.28 -21.20 -0.43
CA SER A 224 -33.82 -19.99 -1.05
C SER A 224 -33.66 -20.05 -2.57
N SER A 225 -34.17 -19.06 -3.33
CA SER A 225 -33.69 -18.90 -4.70
C SER A 225 -32.18 -18.63 -4.67
N PRO A 226 -31.36 -19.31 -5.51
CA PRO A 226 -29.94 -19.00 -5.59
C PRO A 226 -29.76 -17.59 -6.16
N TYR A 227 -28.80 -16.84 -5.61
CA TYR A 227 -28.35 -15.59 -6.20
C TYR A 227 -27.28 -15.93 -7.23
N THR A 228 -27.52 -15.60 -8.49
CA THR A 228 -26.55 -15.77 -9.57
C THR A 228 -26.27 -14.42 -10.19
N ALA A 229 -24.99 -14.07 -10.32
CA ALA A 229 -24.57 -12.86 -10.99
C ALA A 229 -23.37 -13.15 -11.89
N THR A 230 -23.27 -12.37 -12.97
CA THR A 230 -22.10 -12.29 -13.84
C THR A 230 -21.33 -11.02 -13.51
N GLY A 231 -20.02 -11.12 -13.44
CA GLY A 231 -19.14 -10.00 -13.13
C GLY A 231 -18.39 -9.49 -14.35
N PRO A 232 -17.56 -8.44 -14.18
CA PRO A 232 -16.84 -7.78 -15.27
C PRO A 232 -15.72 -8.65 -15.88
N GLY A 233 -15.37 -9.76 -15.23
CA GLY A 233 -14.29 -10.65 -15.67
C GLY A 233 -14.56 -11.32 -17.02
N THR A 234 -14.03 -10.73 -18.09
CA THR A 234 -14.09 -11.25 -19.47
C THR A 234 -12.82 -11.95 -19.93
N THR A 235 -11.75 -11.91 -19.11
CA THR A 235 -10.43 -12.45 -19.44
C THR A 235 -10.23 -13.85 -18.84
N GLN A 236 -9.19 -14.55 -19.30
CA GLN A 236 -8.85 -15.91 -18.85
C GLN A 236 -7.60 -15.87 -17.95
N PRO A 237 -7.55 -16.65 -16.85
CA PRO A 237 -8.58 -17.58 -16.40
C PRO A 237 -9.80 -16.86 -15.80
N GLU A 238 -10.99 -17.41 -16.04
CA GLU A 238 -12.23 -16.92 -15.44
C GLU A 238 -12.21 -17.12 -13.93
N LEU A 239 -12.84 -16.22 -13.17
CA LEU A 239 -12.91 -16.32 -11.71
C LEU A 239 -14.35 -16.58 -11.27
N HIS A 240 -14.62 -17.79 -10.78
CA HIS A 240 -15.97 -18.22 -10.39
C HIS A 240 -16.06 -18.44 -8.88
N LEU A 241 -17.05 -17.82 -8.25
CA LEU A 241 -17.28 -17.91 -6.82
C LEU A 241 -18.56 -18.70 -6.53
N PHE A 242 -18.45 -19.70 -5.66
CA PHE A 242 -19.57 -20.40 -5.05
C PHE A 242 -19.55 -20.15 -3.55
N SER A 243 -20.67 -19.70 -3.01
CA SER A 243 -20.71 -19.31 -1.62
C SER A 243 -22.02 -19.64 -0.95
N ALA A 244 -21.94 -20.08 0.31
CA ALA A 244 -23.11 -20.37 1.12
C ALA A 244 -22.99 -19.84 2.55
N TYR A 245 -24.10 -19.45 3.18
CA TYR A 245 -24.05 -19.19 4.63
C TYR A 245 -23.77 -20.51 5.38
N GLU A 246 -24.55 -21.54 5.06
CA GLU A 246 -24.44 -22.86 5.70
C GLU A 246 -24.69 -24.03 4.72
N PRO A 247 -24.14 -25.22 4.99
CA PRO A 247 -24.44 -26.40 4.19
C PRO A 247 -25.74 -27.07 4.67
N ALA A 248 -26.53 -27.61 3.74
CA ALA A 248 -27.73 -28.37 4.09
C ALA A 248 -27.42 -29.64 4.90
N ASN A 249 -26.30 -30.32 4.60
CA ASN A 249 -25.89 -31.58 5.22
C ASN A 249 -24.37 -31.68 5.42
N SER A 250 -23.74 -30.61 5.94
CA SER A 250 -22.27 -30.47 6.15
C SER A 250 -21.38 -30.55 4.90
N THR A 251 -21.93 -30.99 3.77
CA THR A 251 -21.25 -31.14 2.49
C THR A 251 -21.97 -30.32 1.44
N ILE A 252 -21.20 -29.66 0.56
CA ILE A 252 -21.71 -29.00 -0.64
C ILE A 252 -20.97 -29.59 -1.85
N ASN A 253 -21.73 -30.06 -2.84
CA ASN A 253 -21.18 -30.54 -4.10
C ASN A 253 -21.06 -29.39 -5.10
N VAL A 254 -19.97 -29.36 -5.86
CA VAL A 254 -19.75 -28.39 -6.93
C VAL A 254 -19.40 -29.16 -8.20
N HIS A 255 -20.24 -29.00 -9.21
CA HIS A 255 -20.09 -29.63 -10.51
C HIS A 255 -19.63 -28.59 -11.52
N ILE A 256 -18.51 -28.84 -12.19
CA ILE A 256 -17.92 -27.92 -13.17
C ILE A 256 -17.97 -28.57 -14.56
N GLU A 257 -18.80 -28.03 -15.44
CA GLU A 257 -19.04 -28.46 -16.83
C GLU A 257 -18.46 -27.48 -17.87
N ARG A 258 -17.58 -26.58 -17.42
CA ARG A 258 -17.14 -25.42 -18.20
C ARG A 258 -15.81 -25.62 -18.91
N ASN A 259 -15.75 -25.42 -20.22
CA ASN A 259 -14.58 -25.75 -21.07
C ASN A 259 -13.52 -24.63 -21.19
N THR A 260 -13.27 -23.89 -20.11
CA THR A 260 -12.34 -22.76 -20.04
C THR A 260 -11.26 -22.98 -18.98
N GLN A 261 -10.29 -22.06 -18.88
CA GLN A 261 -9.38 -22.00 -17.73
C GLN A 261 -10.03 -21.18 -16.63
N MET A 262 -9.97 -21.64 -15.38
CA MET A 262 -10.65 -20.94 -14.29
C MET A 262 -9.95 -21.05 -12.95
N VAL A 263 -10.19 -20.05 -12.10
CA VAL A 263 -9.96 -20.08 -10.66
C VAL A 263 -11.33 -20.18 -9.98
N VAL A 264 -11.46 -21.10 -9.03
CA VAL A 264 -12.73 -21.33 -8.32
C VAL A 264 -12.57 -20.98 -6.85
N VAL A 265 -13.46 -20.13 -6.34
CA VAL A 265 -13.51 -19.80 -4.91
C VAL A 265 -14.72 -20.46 -4.27
N LEU A 266 -14.50 -21.11 -3.15
CA LEU A 266 -15.54 -21.78 -2.36
C LEU A 266 -15.57 -21.12 -0.98
N SER A 267 -16.68 -20.46 -0.65
CA SER A 267 -16.78 -19.62 0.54
C SER A 267 -17.95 -20.03 1.43
N SER A 268 -17.76 -20.11 2.75
CA SER A 268 -18.88 -20.30 3.68
C SER A 268 -18.65 -19.76 5.08
N TYR A 269 -19.74 -19.35 5.75
CA TYR A 269 -19.67 -18.98 7.17
C TYR A 269 -19.46 -20.23 8.03
N GLU A 270 -20.36 -21.20 7.91
CA GLU A 270 -20.31 -22.47 8.66
C GLU A 270 -19.24 -23.43 8.10
N PRO A 271 -18.80 -24.44 8.88
CA PRO A 271 -17.90 -25.46 8.38
C PRO A 271 -18.52 -26.27 7.24
N VAL A 272 -17.84 -26.31 6.09
CA VAL A 272 -18.26 -27.10 4.91
C VAL A 272 -17.17 -28.07 4.47
N HIS A 273 -17.61 -29.27 4.09
CA HIS A 273 -16.84 -30.16 3.23
C HIS A 273 -17.26 -29.97 1.77
N TRP A 274 -16.39 -29.37 0.97
CA TRP A 274 -16.61 -29.13 -0.45
C TRP A 274 -16.22 -30.35 -1.26
N VAL A 275 -17.10 -30.82 -2.14
CA VAL A 275 -16.82 -31.92 -3.07
C VAL A 275 -16.87 -31.37 -4.48
N VAL A 276 -15.71 -31.20 -5.11
CA VAL A 276 -15.60 -30.63 -6.45
C VAL A 276 -15.41 -31.75 -7.46
N THR A 277 -16.24 -31.75 -8.49
CA THR A 277 -16.10 -32.61 -9.67
C THR A 277 -15.97 -31.76 -10.91
N VAL A 278 -15.14 -32.22 -11.84
CA VAL A 278 -14.73 -31.45 -13.02
C VAL A 278 -14.87 -32.35 -14.24
N ASP A 279 -15.65 -31.89 -15.21
CA ASP A 279 -15.91 -32.63 -16.44
C ASP A 279 -14.72 -32.64 -17.39
N PRO A 280 -14.63 -33.65 -18.30
CA PRO A 280 -13.55 -33.75 -19.25
C PRO A 280 -13.51 -32.54 -20.21
N GLY A 281 -12.53 -31.65 -20.02
CA GLY A 281 -12.34 -30.45 -20.85
C GLY A 281 -12.23 -29.16 -20.04
N ALA A 282 -12.75 -29.17 -18.81
CA ALA A 282 -12.61 -28.07 -17.87
C ALA A 282 -11.18 -28.02 -17.27
N THR A 283 -10.60 -26.82 -17.20
CA THR A 283 -9.27 -26.61 -16.62
C THR A 283 -9.37 -25.70 -15.40
N VAL A 284 -9.38 -26.30 -14.20
CA VAL A 284 -9.34 -25.55 -12.94
C VAL A 284 -7.87 -25.34 -12.55
N ASN A 285 -7.42 -24.08 -12.66
CA ASN A 285 -6.05 -23.68 -12.35
C ASN A 285 -5.78 -23.75 -10.84
N GLU A 286 -6.74 -23.34 -10.03
CA GLU A 286 -6.65 -23.34 -8.57
C GLU A 286 -8.03 -23.29 -7.92
N ILE A 287 -8.16 -23.92 -6.74
CA ILE A 287 -9.33 -23.76 -5.85
C ILE A 287 -8.93 -22.97 -4.60
N LEU A 288 -9.71 -21.96 -4.26
CA LEU A 288 -9.49 -21.12 -3.09
C LEU A 288 -10.61 -21.37 -2.08
N LEU A 289 -10.28 -21.90 -0.90
CA LEU A 289 -11.25 -22.10 0.19
C LEU A 289 -11.24 -20.88 1.11
N ASN A 290 -12.39 -20.23 1.25
CA ASN A 290 -12.60 -19.09 2.14
C ASN A 290 -13.68 -19.42 3.17
N GLY A 291 -13.58 -18.87 4.36
CA GLY A 291 -14.63 -19.09 5.35
C GLY A 291 -14.35 -18.42 6.68
N TYR A 292 -15.38 -18.25 7.51
CA TYR A 292 -15.16 -17.93 8.93
C TYR A 292 -14.66 -19.18 9.64
N HIS A 293 -15.48 -20.23 9.57
CA HIS A 293 -15.15 -21.53 10.11
C HIS A 293 -14.35 -22.40 9.14
N SER A 294 -13.83 -23.51 9.66
CA SER A 294 -12.96 -24.43 8.92
C SER A 294 -13.62 -24.99 7.67
N GLN A 295 -12.94 -24.87 6.53
CA GLN A 295 -13.35 -25.40 5.24
C GLN A 295 -12.44 -26.58 4.84
N THR A 296 -13.02 -27.59 4.20
CA THR A 296 -12.29 -28.77 3.73
C THR A 296 -12.71 -29.13 2.31
N LEU A 297 -11.84 -29.83 1.56
CA LEU A 297 -12.04 -30.09 0.13
C LEU A 297 -11.74 -31.53 -0.23
N SER A 298 -12.62 -32.10 -1.07
CA SER A 298 -12.40 -33.30 -1.88
C SER A 298 -12.49 -32.90 -3.35
N ALA A 299 -11.35 -32.86 -4.05
CA ALA A 299 -11.25 -32.52 -5.47
C ALA A 299 -10.27 -33.47 -6.17
N PRO A 300 -10.27 -33.55 -7.52
CA PRO A 300 -9.23 -34.24 -8.28
C PRO A 300 -7.82 -33.83 -7.82
N SER A 301 -6.96 -34.82 -7.56
CA SER A 301 -5.63 -34.57 -6.95
C SER A 301 -4.66 -33.75 -7.82
N SER A 302 -5.02 -33.49 -9.08
CA SER A 302 -4.28 -32.64 -10.00
C SER A 302 -4.55 -31.14 -9.80
N ILE A 303 -5.62 -30.77 -9.09
CA ILE A 303 -6.01 -29.37 -8.92
C ILE A 303 -5.39 -28.84 -7.63
N PRO A 304 -4.52 -27.82 -7.69
CA PRO A 304 -3.97 -27.20 -6.49
C PRO A 304 -5.06 -26.41 -5.77
N TYR A 305 -4.93 -26.27 -4.44
CA TYR A 305 -5.84 -25.46 -3.66
C TYR A 305 -5.15 -24.76 -2.48
N GLN A 306 -5.73 -23.63 -2.06
CA GLN A 306 -5.32 -22.88 -0.87
C GLN A 306 -6.47 -22.82 0.15
N ILE A 307 -6.11 -22.81 1.43
CA ILE A 307 -7.04 -22.59 2.53
C ILE A 307 -6.80 -21.19 3.09
N ARG A 308 -7.87 -20.41 3.18
CA ARG A 308 -7.92 -19.02 3.66
C ARG A 308 -9.13 -18.84 4.58
N SER A 309 -9.47 -19.88 5.32
CA SER A 309 -10.52 -19.79 6.34
C SER A 309 -9.95 -19.21 7.61
N TYR A 310 -10.70 -18.33 8.27
CA TYR A 310 -10.25 -17.60 9.44
C TYR A 310 -9.86 -18.53 10.59
N ASP A 311 -10.67 -19.54 10.92
CA ASP A 311 -10.34 -20.50 11.98
C ASP A 311 -9.07 -21.34 11.71
N GLN A 312 -8.69 -21.51 10.44
CA GLN A 312 -7.54 -22.33 10.05
C GLN A 312 -6.26 -21.52 9.86
N THR A 313 -6.39 -20.25 9.49
CA THR A 313 -5.26 -19.43 9.03
C THR A 313 -5.18 -18.05 9.67
N SER A 314 -6.22 -17.64 10.40
CA SER A 314 -6.43 -16.25 10.88
C SER A 314 -6.38 -15.20 9.75
N THR A 315 -6.63 -15.64 8.51
CA THR A 315 -6.72 -14.81 7.31
C THR A 315 -7.95 -15.24 6.51
N ASN A 316 -8.54 -14.31 5.75
CA ASN A 316 -9.63 -14.53 4.80
C ASN A 316 -9.50 -13.52 3.65
N PHE A 317 -10.35 -13.62 2.63
CA PHE A 317 -10.35 -12.71 1.48
C PHE A 317 -11.14 -11.43 1.75
N GLY A 318 -10.79 -10.67 2.80
CA GLY A 318 -11.50 -9.45 3.17
C GLY A 318 -12.80 -9.69 3.95
N ALA A 319 -13.62 -10.65 3.52
CA ALA A 319 -14.76 -11.15 4.28
C ALA A 319 -14.74 -12.67 4.43
N SER A 320 -15.36 -13.13 5.53
CA SER A 320 -15.38 -14.55 5.86
C SER A 320 -16.42 -15.35 5.07
N CYS A 321 -17.39 -14.69 4.45
CA CYS A 321 -18.48 -15.31 3.69
C CYS A 321 -19.24 -14.22 2.91
N GLY A 322 -20.03 -14.64 1.92
CA GLY A 322 -20.92 -13.75 1.15
C GLY A 322 -21.91 -14.57 0.36
N TYR A 323 -23.21 -14.56 0.68
CA TYR A 323 -24.16 -15.54 0.13
C TYR A 323 -25.32 -14.92 -0.66
N SER A 324 -25.36 -13.58 -0.76
CA SER A 324 -26.37 -12.87 -1.53
C SER A 324 -25.72 -11.72 -2.31
N LEU A 325 -26.17 -11.51 -3.55
CA LEU A 325 -25.82 -10.35 -4.35
C LEU A 325 -27.10 -9.79 -4.99
N PRO A 326 -27.44 -8.50 -4.82
CA PRO A 326 -26.74 -7.51 -4.00
C PRO A 326 -26.71 -7.88 -2.52
N TYR A 327 -25.73 -7.33 -1.78
CA TYR A 327 -25.59 -7.58 -0.35
C TYR A 327 -26.87 -7.18 0.40
N ASN A 328 -27.35 -8.07 1.28
CA ASN A 328 -28.64 -7.91 1.95
C ASN A 328 -28.56 -7.23 3.34
N GLY A 329 -27.39 -6.71 3.73
CA GLY A 329 -27.17 -6.10 5.06
C GLY A 329 -26.94 -7.09 6.21
N GLY A 330 -26.76 -8.38 5.93
CA GLY A 330 -26.56 -9.44 6.92
C GLY A 330 -25.10 -9.74 7.28
N GLY A 331 -24.83 -10.70 8.17
CA GLY A 331 -23.47 -10.97 8.69
C GLY A 331 -22.40 -11.48 7.70
N CYS A 332 -22.72 -11.63 6.41
CA CYS A 332 -21.77 -12.04 5.37
C CYS A 332 -21.73 -10.99 4.27
N ASP A 333 -20.70 -10.15 4.30
CA ASP A 333 -20.49 -9.08 3.32
C ASP A 333 -19.94 -9.65 2.01
N THR A 334 -20.84 -9.86 1.04
CA THR A 334 -20.47 -10.36 -0.29
C THR A 334 -19.61 -9.37 -1.06
N ASN A 335 -19.75 -8.06 -0.84
CA ASN A 335 -18.97 -7.05 -1.56
C ASN A 335 -17.51 -7.08 -1.10
N GLN A 336 -17.27 -7.12 0.22
CA GLN A 336 -15.93 -7.30 0.77
C GLN A 336 -15.29 -8.62 0.36
N LEU A 337 -16.09 -9.70 0.25
CA LEU A 337 -15.60 -10.99 -0.24
C LEU A 337 -15.12 -10.87 -1.69
N LEU A 338 -15.92 -10.26 -2.57
CA LEU A 338 -15.58 -10.09 -3.98
C LEU A 338 -14.34 -9.22 -4.14
N ALA A 339 -14.27 -8.08 -3.44
CA ALA A 339 -13.13 -7.17 -3.47
C ALA A 339 -11.83 -7.84 -2.98
N GLY A 340 -11.89 -8.55 -1.84
CA GLY A 340 -10.72 -9.23 -1.31
C GLY A 340 -10.24 -10.36 -2.22
N ILE A 341 -11.15 -11.13 -2.83
CA ILE A 341 -10.77 -12.15 -3.81
C ILE A 341 -10.09 -11.52 -5.03
N GLY A 342 -10.64 -10.40 -5.54
CA GLY A 342 -10.02 -9.64 -6.63
C GLY A 342 -8.60 -9.23 -6.29
N PHE A 343 -8.38 -8.61 -5.13
CA PHE A 343 -7.06 -8.25 -4.64
C PHE A 343 -6.10 -9.45 -4.53
N HIS A 344 -6.58 -10.59 -4.02
CA HIS A 344 -5.74 -11.77 -3.82
C HIS A 344 -5.39 -12.52 -5.10
N THR A 345 -6.29 -12.53 -6.08
CA THR A 345 -6.09 -13.26 -7.33
C THR A 345 -5.52 -12.38 -8.44
N GLY A 346 -5.72 -11.07 -8.36
CA GLY A 346 -5.48 -10.14 -9.46
C GLY A 346 -6.42 -10.36 -10.65
N LEU A 347 -7.58 -10.99 -10.41
CA LEU A 347 -8.59 -11.31 -11.43
C LEU A 347 -9.91 -10.64 -11.09
N ASP A 348 -10.58 -10.15 -12.11
CA ASP A 348 -11.98 -9.74 -12.02
C ASP A 348 -12.86 -10.99 -11.99
N TRP A 349 -13.85 -10.99 -11.09
CA TRP A 349 -14.77 -12.12 -10.98
C TRP A 349 -15.66 -12.22 -12.24
N THR A 350 -15.82 -13.43 -12.75
CA THR A 350 -16.64 -13.75 -13.92
C THR A 350 -18.05 -14.15 -13.50
N SER A 351 -18.19 -14.93 -12.42
CA SER A 351 -19.52 -15.22 -11.88
C SER A 351 -19.51 -15.43 -10.37
N PHE A 352 -20.64 -15.14 -9.77
CA PHE A 352 -20.94 -15.41 -8.37
C PHE A 352 -22.22 -16.24 -8.29
N THR A 353 -22.21 -17.30 -7.48
CA THR A 353 -23.41 -18.03 -7.10
C THR A 353 -23.46 -18.17 -5.59
N GLY A 354 -24.46 -17.51 -4.99
CA GLY A 354 -24.68 -17.41 -3.55
C GLY A 354 -25.95 -18.12 -3.12
N CYS A 355 -25.94 -18.69 -1.92
CA CYS A 355 -27.12 -19.30 -1.32
C CYS A 355 -27.09 -19.25 0.21
N TYR A 356 -28.23 -19.04 0.88
CA TYR A 356 -28.22 -19.14 2.35
C TYR A 356 -27.89 -20.57 2.82
N THR A 357 -28.69 -21.57 2.44
CA THR A 357 -28.38 -22.99 2.70
C THR A 357 -28.23 -23.76 1.41
N ALA A 358 -27.04 -24.29 1.11
CA ALA A 358 -26.76 -25.01 -0.15
C ALA A 358 -26.44 -26.50 0.07
N SER A 359 -26.78 -27.33 -0.91
CA SER A 359 -26.23 -28.70 -1.05
C SER A 359 -25.47 -28.94 -2.35
N GLU A 360 -25.74 -28.15 -3.38
CA GLU A 360 -25.17 -28.34 -4.72
C GLU A 360 -25.04 -27.01 -5.47
N PHE A 361 -23.95 -26.85 -6.20
CA PHE A 361 -23.72 -25.80 -7.18
C PHE A 361 -23.29 -26.41 -8.52
N LEU A 362 -23.70 -25.76 -9.61
CA LEU A 362 -23.34 -26.13 -10.97
C LEU A 362 -22.71 -24.93 -11.69
N LEU A 363 -21.57 -25.15 -12.34
CA LEU A 363 -20.92 -24.23 -13.25
C LEU A 363 -21.01 -24.78 -14.68
N PRO A 364 -21.95 -24.32 -15.51
CA PRO A 364 -22.10 -24.79 -16.89
C PRO A 364 -21.03 -24.25 -17.85
#